data_AF-A0A7J2HX85-F1
#
_entry.id   AF-A0A7J2HX85-F1
#
_cell.length_a   1.000
_cell.length_b   1.000
_cell.length_c   1.000
_cell.angle_alpha   90.00
_cell.angle_beta   90.00
_cell.angle_gamma   90.00
#
_symmetry.space_group_name_H-M   'P 1'
#
loop_
_entity.id
_entity.type
_entity.pdbx_description
1 polymer ?
#
loop_
_entity_poly.entity_id
_entity_poly.type
_entity_poly.pdbx_seq_one_letter_code
_entity_poly.pdbx_strand_id
1 'polypeptide(L)'
;MRKKYLLPLLLLFLALSPLLLAGINKRAQPVNGILLPRIGFPAFIEPNTSFKVVVVGNFERLRPSIENDLYTYELTVEEISYNSSENLTHLTLRAGNVEEGLYSLVLEADDKVMREPNCVAVKRSWDLPLTVFWISDTHYDNTRGQLHLAARFRRHIWTINFFSPDFAIITGDVCNNPPEELFIGAYRELMKLQRPIILIPGNHDHSLKGDFFTKYLAPSNA
;
A
#
# COMPACT_ATOMS: atom_id res chain seq x y z
N MET A 1 -13.98 -6.55 37.84
CA MET A 1 -14.05 -7.75 36.98
C MET A 1 -15.00 -7.50 35.82
N ARG A 2 -14.49 -7.22 34.60
CA ARG A 2 -15.18 -7.30 33.28
C ARG A 2 -14.39 -6.52 32.21
N LYS A 3 -13.18 -6.94 31.86
CA LYS A 3 -12.43 -6.44 30.68
C LYS A 3 -11.44 -7.48 30.10
N LYS A 4 -11.63 -8.78 30.37
CA LYS A 4 -10.71 -9.83 29.89
C LYS A 4 -11.19 -10.61 28.66
N TYR A 5 -12.37 -10.28 28.11
CA TYR A 5 -12.96 -11.03 27.00
C TYR A 5 -13.15 -10.24 25.70
N LEU A 6 -12.80 -8.94 25.65
CA LEU A 6 -12.84 -8.17 24.38
C LEU A 6 -11.57 -8.33 23.53
N LEU A 7 -10.41 -8.56 24.16
CA LEU A 7 -9.13 -8.68 23.47
C LEU A 7 -9.01 -9.93 22.56
N PRO A 8 -9.50 -11.13 22.95
CA PRO A 8 -9.44 -12.29 22.07
C PRO A 8 -10.44 -12.19 20.90
N LEU A 9 -11.53 -11.41 21.05
CA LEU A 9 -12.54 -11.25 19.99
C LEU A 9 -12.04 -10.31 18.87
N LEU A 10 -11.26 -9.28 19.21
CA LEU A 10 -10.65 -8.36 18.25
C LEU A 10 -9.52 -9.04 17.46
N LEU A 11 -8.73 -9.91 18.12
CA LEU A 11 -7.68 -10.70 17.48
C LEU A 11 -8.24 -11.81 16.58
N LEU A 12 -9.41 -12.37 16.92
CA LEU A 12 -10.11 -13.34 16.07
C LEU A 12 -10.62 -12.68 14.75
N PHE A 13 -11.03 -11.41 14.80
CA PHE A 13 -11.45 -10.66 13.60
C PHE A 13 -10.27 -10.35 12.66
N LEU A 14 -9.08 -10.11 13.19
CA LEU A 14 -7.86 -9.93 12.38
C LEU A 14 -7.36 -11.26 11.80
N ALA A 15 -7.46 -12.36 12.56
CA ALA A 15 -7.03 -13.69 12.11
C ALA A 15 -7.99 -14.38 11.11
N LEU A 16 -9.27 -14.01 11.09
CA LEU A 16 -10.28 -14.53 10.14
C LEU A 16 -10.40 -13.73 8.83
N SER A 17 -9.51 -12.77 8.61
CA SER A 17 -9.52 -11.93 7.41
C SER A 17 -8.86 -12.48 6.13
N PRO A 18 -8.37 -13.74 5.99
CA PRO A 18 -7.89 -14.17 4.67
C PRO A 18 -9.03 -14.45 3.67
N LEU A 19 -10.30 -14.47 4.12
CA LEU A 19 -11.47 -14.62 3.23
C LEU A 19 -12.11 -13.30 2.77
N LEU A 20 -11.68 -12.15 3.30
CA LEU A 20 -12.16 -10.83 2.82
C LEU A 20 -11.41 -10.33 1.58
N LEU A 21 -10.41 -11.09 1.08
CA LEU A 21 -9.85 -10.86 -0.25
C LEU A 21 -10.80 -11.23 -1.40
N ALA A 22 -11.99 -11.78 -1.10
CA ALA A 22 -13.05 -12.02 -2.09
C ALA A 22 -13.64 -10.74 -2.72
N GLY A 23 -13.18 -9.56 -2.30
CA GLY A 23 -13.62 -8.25 -2.80
C GLY A 23 -12.60 -7.49 -3.65
N ILE A 24 -11.55 -8.11 -4.18
CA ILE A 24 -10.72 -7.44 -5.20
C ILE A 24 -11.61 -7.24 -6.43
N ASN A 25 -12.07 -6.00 -6.64
CA ASN A 25 -12.87 -5.63 -7.78
C ASN A 25 -12.04 -5.86 -9.06
N LYS A 26 -12.36 -6.92 -9.81
CA LYS A 26 -11.61 -7.39 -11.00
C LYS A 26 -11.51 -6.35 -12.14
N ARG A 27 -12.11 -5.16 -11.99
CA ARG A 27 -12.22 -4.14 -13.04
C ARG A 27 -11.05 -3.17 -13.12
N ALA A 28 -10.30 -2.92 -12.04
CA ALA A 28 -9.14 -2.04 -12.08
C ALA A 28 -7.88 -2.77 -11.64
N GLN A 29 -6.98 -2.97 -12.60
CA GLN A 29 -5.65 -3.50 -12.34
C GLN A 29 -4.72 -2.34 -11.93
N PRO A 30 -3.87 -2.53 -10.91
CA PRO A 30 -2.80 -1.59 -10.57
C PRO A 30 -1.95 -1.26 -11.78
N VAL A 31 -1.50 0.00 -11.90
CA VAL A 31 -0.69 0.44 -13.06
C VAL A 31 0.61 -0.33 -13.27
N ASN A 32 1.15 -0.93 -12.21
CA ASN A 32 2.38 -1.71 -12.23
C ASN A 32 2.14 -3.23 -12.17
N GLY A 33 0.88 -3.68 -12.08
CA GLY A 33 0.53 -5.10 -11.96
C GLY A 33 0.76 -5.71 -10.57
N ILE A 34 1.14 -4.93 -9.55
CA ILE A 34 1.25 -5.40 -8.16
C ILE A 34 -0.03 -4.99 -7.43
N LEU A 35 -0.81 -5.98 -7.02
CA LEU A 35 -2.08 -5.77 -6.33
C LEU A 35 -1.89 -5.59 -4.82
N LEU A 36 -0.95 -6.33 -4.24
CA LEU A 36 -0.55 -6.21 -2.85
C LEU A 36 0.95 -6.49 -2.70
N PRO A 37 1.66 -5.76 -1.82
CA PRO A 37 1.22 -4.55 -1.13
C PRO A 37 1.13 -3.34 -2.08
N ARG A 38 0.59 -2.21 -1.61
CA ARG A 38 0.43 -0.96 -2.38
C ARG A 38 1.00 0.25 -1.62
N ILE A 39 1.26 1.36 -2.31
CA ILE A 39 1.76 2.60 -1.71
C ILE A 39 0.84 3.12 -0.59
N GLY A 40 -0.48 3.00 -0.76
CA GLY A 40 -1.47 3.35 0.24
C GLY A 40 -1.96 2.17 1.09
N PHE A 41 -1.34 1.01 0.95
CA PHE A 41 -1.62 -0.18 1.75
C PHE A 41 -0.36 -1.06 1.85
N PRO A 42 0.68 -0.57 2.55
CA PRO A 42 1.97 -1.23 2.60
C PRO A 42 1.93 -2.51 3.43
N ALA A 43 2.85 -3.43 3.14
CA ALA A 43 3.18 -4.52 4.04
C ALA A 43 3.97 -3.98 5.24
N PHE A 44 3.51 -4.26 6.44
CA PHE A 44 4.21 -3.95 7.69
C PHE A 44 4.92 -5.21 8.16
N ILE A 45 6.25 -5.19 8.17
CA ILE A 45 7.06 -6.38 8.46
C ILE A 45 8.17 -6.09 9.47
N GLU A 46 8.68 -7.16 10.05
CA GLU A 46 9.92 -7.17 10.83
C GLU A 46 11.03 -7.89 10.04
N PRO A 47 12.32 -7.62 10.31
CA PRO A 47 13.41 -8.38 9.70
C PRO A 47 13.24 -9.89 9.91
N ASN A 48 13.65 -10.69 8.92
CA ASN A 48 13.58 -12.16 8.92
C ASN A 48 12.16 -12.77 8.88
N THR A 49 11.13 -11.95 8.63
CA THR A 49 9.73 -12.39 8.48
C THR A 49 9.29 -12.47 7.01
N SER A 50 8.18 -13.17 6.78
CA SER A 50 7.57 -13.31 5.46
C SER A 50 6.29 -12.49 5.32
N PHE A 51 6.02 -12.03 4.10
CA PHE A 51 4.81 -11.28 3.76
C PHE A 51 4.24 -11.73 2.42
N LYS A 52 2.95 -11.46 2.23
CA LYS A 52 2.22 -11.84 1.03
C LYS A 52 2.34 -10.77 -0.04
N VAL A 53 2.53 -11.22 -1.27
CA VAL A 53 2.51 -10.39 -2.48
C VAL A 53 1.51 -10.99 -3.46
N VAL A 54 0.74 -10.15 -4.14
CA VAL A 54 -0.22 -10.58 -5.16
C VAL A 54 0.03 -9.76 -6.41
N VAL A 55 0.22 -10.43 -7.54
CA VAL A 55 0.49 -9.80 -8.83
C VAL A 55 -0.43 -10.31 -9.92
N VAL A 56 -0.62 -9.49 -10.94
CA VAL A 56 -1.51 -9.75 -12.07
C VAL A 56 -0.75 -10.47 -13.17
N GLY A 57 -1.25 -11.64 -13.56
CA GLY A 57 -0.64 -12.50 -14.56
C GLY A 57 -0.12 -13.82 -13.98
N ASN A 58 0.36 -14.69 -14.87
CA ASN A 58 0.99 -15.96 -14.53
C ASN A 58 2.52 -15.78 -14.54
N PHE A 59 3.15 -15.98 -13.39
CA PHE A 59 4.60 -15.97 -13.27
C PHE A 59 5.08 -17.24 -12.59
N GLU A 60 5.98 -17.97 -13.24
CA GLU A 60 6.61 -19.17 -12.67
C GLU A 60 7.90 -18.83 -11.92
N ARG A 61 8.59 -17.76 -12.34
CA ARG A 61 9.86 -17.30 -11.76
C ARG A 61 9.86 -15.78 -11.68
N LEU A 62 10.17 -15.27 -10.49
CA LEU A 62 10.35 -13.85 -10.22
C LEU A 62 11.60 -13.68 -9.37
N ARG A 63 12.34 -12.60 -9.61
CA ARG A 63 13.44 -12.14 -8.75
C ARG A 63 12.94 -10.94 -7.94
N PRO A 64 12.47 -11.16 -6.71
CA PRO A 64 11.97 -10.08 -5.88
C PRO A 64 13.10 -9.36 -5.15
N SER A 65 13.01 -8.04 -5.07
CA SER A 65 13.84 -7.21 -4.22
C SER A 65 13.03 -6.06 -3.61
N ILE A 66 13.55 -5.49 -2.53
CA ILE A 66 13.05 -4.23 -1.97
C ILE A 66 14.16 -3.20 -1.98
N GLU A 67 13.81 -1.95 -2.28
CA GLU A 67 14.78 -0.88 -2.43
C GLU A 67 14.26 0.48 -1.94
N ASN A 68 15.18 1.30 -1.45
CA ASN A 68 14.99 2.71 -1.20
C ASN A 68 16.25 3.48 -1.64
N ASP A 69 16.35 4.76 -1.30
CA ASP A 69 17.47 5.61 -1.73
C ASP A 69 18.83 5.18 -1.14
N LEU A 70 18.85 4.30 -0.12
CA LEU A 70 20.05 3.91 0.61
C LEU A 70 20.43 2.44 0.38
N TYR A 71 19.44 1.55 0.25
CA TYR A 71 19.66 0.12 0.27
C TYR A 71 18.80 -0.61 -0.76
N THR A 72 19.33 -1.74 -1.25
CA THR A 72 18.60 -2.75 -2.02
C THR A 72 18.83 -4.10 -1.36
N TYR A 73 17.76 -4.85 -1.13
CA TYR A 73 17.81 -6.20 -0.56
C TYR A 73 17.07 -7.18 -1.46
N GLU A 74 17.71 -8.30 -1.79
CA GLU A 74 17.02 -9.42 -2.42
C GLU A 74 16.09 -10.10 -1.41
N LEU A 75 14.94 -10.58 -1.89
CA LEU A 75 13.98 -11.33 -1.10
C LEU A 75 14.01 -12.81 -1.52
N THR A 76 13.71 -13.70 -0.57
CA THR A 76 13.55 -15.12 -0.87
C THR A 76 12.10 -15.41 -1.22
N VAL A 77 11.86 -16.08 -2.35
CA VAL A 77 10.53 -16.64 -2.67
C VAL A 77 10.36 -17.95 -1.89
N GLU A 78 9.46 -17.96 -0.91
CA GLU A 78 9.13 -19.17 -0.15
C GLU A 78 8.00 -19.97 -0.78
N GLU A 79 7.05 -19.27 -1.40
CA GLU A 79 5.89 -19.88 -2.04
C GLU A 79 5.52 -19.05 -3.27
N ILE A 80 5.11 -19.73 -4.34
CA ILE A 80 4.51 -19.13 -5.53
C ILE A 80 3.37 -20.02 -6.00
N SER A 81 2.19 -19.43 -6.25
CA SER A 81 1.04 -20.15 -6.79
C SER A 81 0.24 -19.26 -7.74
N TYR A 82 -0.22 -19.85 -8.85
CA TYR A 82 -1.02 -19.15 -9.85
C TYR A 82 -2.49 -19.58 -9.76
N ASN A 83 -3.39 -18.59 -9.64
CA ASN A 83 -4.83 -18.77 -9.72
C ASN A 83 -5.32 -18.37 -11.13
N SER A 84 -5.58 -19.38 -11.96
CA SER A 84 -6.05 -19.19 -13.35
C SER A 84 -7.43 -18.54 -13.47
N SER A 85 -8.28 -18.68 -12.45
CA SER A 85 -9.64 -18.10 -12.46
C SER A 85 -9.66 -16.60 -12.18
N GLU A 86 -8.60 -16.08 -11.56
CA GLU A 86 -8.42 -14.67 -11.22
C GLU A 86 -7.32 -14.01 -12.05
N ASN A 87 -6.52 -14.80 -12.76
CA ASN A 87 -5.30 -14.35 -13.44
C ASN A 87 -4.34 -13.65 -12.46
N LEU A 88 -4.14 -14.24 -11.28
CA LEU A 88 -3.30 -13.71 -10.21
C LEU A 88 -2.24 -14.73 -9.81
N THR A 89 -1.02 -14.25 -9.60
CA THR A 89 0.05 -15.01 -8.95
C THR A 89 0.19 -14.52 -7.52
N HIS A 90 0.12 -15.45 -6.57
CA HIS A 90 0.31 -15.22 -5.14
C HIS A 90 1.72 -15.67 -4.75
N LEU A 91 2.42 -14.82 -4.02
CA LEU A 91 3.75 -15.10 -3.49
C LEU A 91 3.79 -14.96 -1.97
N THR A 92 4.61 -15.78 -1.34
CA THR A 92 5.12 -15.54 0.01
C THR A 92 6.59 -15.18 -0.13
N LEU A 93 6.93 -13.95 0.22
CA LEU A 93 8.30 -13.44 0.16
C LEU A 93 8.86 -13.28 1.56
N ARG A 94 10.10 -13.71 1.78
CA ARG A 94 10.81 -13.51 3.04
C ARG A 94 11.86 -12.41 2.91
N ALA A 95 11.74 -11.41 3.77
CA ALA A 95 12.79 -10.42 3.98
C ALA A 95 13.82 -11.02 4.93
N GLY A 96 15.11 -10.97 4.56
CA GLY A 96 16.20 -11.35 5.45
C GLY A 96 16.46 -10.31 6.55
N ASN A 97 17.72 -10.12 6.89
CA ASN A 97 18.13 -9.05 7.80
C ASN A 97 18.16 -7.70 7.05
N VAL A 98 17.02 -7.01 7.03
CA VAL A 98 16.81 -5.74 6.32
C VAL A 98 16.80 -4.60 7.34
N GLU A 99 17.43 -3.47 7.01
CA GLU A 99 17.42 -2.28 7.87
C GLU A 99 16.03 -1.63 7.94
N GLU A 100 15.75 -0.90 9.03
CA GLU A 100 14.49 -0.19 9.16
C GLU A 100 14.32 0.85 8.06
N GLY A 101 13.11 0.95 7.51
CA GLY A 101 12.84 1.88 6.43
C GLY A 101 11.54 1.59 5.69
N LEU A 102 11.23 2.49 4.76
CA LEU A 102 10.16 2.32 3.79
C LEU A 102 10.80 2.00 2.44
N TYR A 103 10.35 0.92 1.83
CA TYR A 103 10.93 0.38 0.60
C TYR A 103 9.88 0.23 -0.49
N SER A 104 10.34 0.38 -1.73
CA SER A 104 9.64 -0.03 -2.93
C SER A 104 9.83 -1.53 -3.15
N LEU A 105 8.80 -2.24 -3.57
CA LEU A 105 8.91 -3.63 -4.03
C LEU A 105 9.20 -3.65 -5.54
N VAL A 106 10.22 -4.41 -5.93
CA VAL A 106 10.57 -4.68 -7.32
C VAL A 106 10.45 -6.17 -7.58
N LEU A 107 9.79 -6.55 -8.67
CA LEU A 107 9.67 -7.93 -9.11
C LEU A 107 10.12 -8.00 -10.57
N GLU A 108 11.26 -8.67 -10.80
CA GLU A 108 11.78 -8.89 -12.14
C GLU A 108 11.35 -10.27 -12.65
N ALA A 109 10.64 -10.27 -13.78
CA ALA A 109 10.40 -11.43 -14.64
C ALA A 109 11.33 -11.36 -15.87
N ASP A 110 11.34 -12.42 -16.67
CA ASP A 110 12.23 -12.51 -17.85
C ASP A 110 11.99 -11.38 -18.89
N ASP A 111 10.76 -10.88 -19.01
CA ASP A 111 10.35 -9.89 -20.02
C ASP A 111 9.77 -8.59 -19.42
N LYS A 112 9.64 -8.51 -18.09
CA LYS A 112 8.93 -7.41 -17.43
C LYS A 112 9.49 -7.13 -16.04
N VAL A 113 9.57 -5.85 -15.70
CA VAL A 113 9.83 -5.38 -14.33
C VAL A 113 8.58 -4.71 -13.78
N MET A 114 8.13 -5.14 -12.61
CA MET A 114 7.01 -4.55 -11.88
C MET A 114 7.55 -3.85 -10.63
N ARG A 115 7.10 -2.62 -10.38
CA ARG A 115 7.58 -1.80 -9.26
C ARG A 115 6.44 -1.09 -8.57
N GLU A 116 6.28 -1.33 -7.27
CA GLU A 116 5.36 -0.59 -6.40
C GLU A 116 6.18 0.23 -5.40
N PRO A 117 6.08 1.56 -5.42
CA PRO A 117 6.83 2.43 -4.53
C PRO A 117 6.30 2.37 -3.09
N ASN A 118 7.22 2.52 -2.13
CA ASN A 118 6.90 2.79 -0.73
C ASN A 118 5.85 1.83 -0.12
N CYS A 119 5.88 0.56 -0.49
CA CYS A 119 4.86 -0.42 -0.14
C CYS A 119 5.33 -1.51 0.83
N VAL A 120 6.59 -1.46 1.30
CA VAL A 120 7.10 -2.38 2.33
C VAL A 120 7.75 -1.56 3.44
N ALA A 121 7.12 -1.58 4.62
CA ALA A 121 7.60 -0.91 5.82
C ALA A 121 8.28 -1.92 6.74
N VAL A 122 9.57 -1.72 6.98
CA VAL A 122 10.39 -2.56 7.86
C VAL A 122 10.66 -1.80 9.14
N LYS A 123 10.32 -2.42 10.28
CA LYS A 123 10.65 -1.93 11.62
C LYS A 123 11.15 -3.11 12.44
N ARG A 124 12.11 -2.91 13.36
CA ARG A 124 12.63 -4.01 14.19
C ARG A 124 11.56 -4.63 15.09
N SER A 125 10.61 -3.81 15.53
CA SER A 125 9.45 -4.25 16.30
C SER A 125 8.31 -3.25 16.14
N TRP A 126 7.08 -3.74 16.01
CA TRP A 126 5.84 -2.94 16.02
C TRP A 126 5.18 -2.84 17.40
N ASP A 127 5.99 -2.83 18.46
CA ASP A 127 5.51 -2.72 19.85
C ASP A 127 4.78 -1.40 20.13
N LEU A 128 3.79 -1.47 21.03
CA LEU A 128 3.03 -0.31 21.50
C LEU A 128 3.83 0.49 22.55
N PRO A 129 3.65 1.82 22.61
CA PRO A 129 2.71 2.62 21.81
C PRO A 129 3.27 2.99 20.42
N LEU A 130 2.41 2.90 19.41
CA LEU A 130 2.69 3.42 18.07
C LEU A 130 2.21 4.87 17.94
N THR A 131 2.98 5.67 17.23
CA THR A 131 2.65 7.04 16.83
C THR A 131 2.03 7.05 15.44
N VAL A 132 0.86 7.67 15.33
CA VAL A 132 0.09 7.68 14.08
C VAL A 132 -0.25 9.12 13.69
N PHE A 133 0.07 9.49 12.45
CA PHE A 133 -0.38 10.74 11.87
C PHE A 133 -1.68 10.52 11.11
N TRP A 134 -2.79 11.02 11.64
CA TRP A 134 -4.12 10.80 11.07
C TRP A 134 -4.71 12.08 10.48
N ILE A 135 -5.14 12.01 9.22
CA ILE A 135 -5.83 13.07 8.49
C ILE A 135 -7.09 12.48 7.84
N SER A 136 -8.07 13.32 7.57
CA SER A 136 -9.28 12.97 6.82
C SER A 136 -9.50 13.98 5.70
N ASP A 137 -10.16 13.57 4.62
CA ASP A 137 -10.76 14.46 3.61
C ASP A 137 -9.75 15.45 3.00
N THR A 138 -8.66 14.93 2.45
CA THR A 138 -7.59 15.78 1.91
C THR A 138 -7.95 16.45 0.59
N HIS A 139 -8.91 15.88 -0.15
CA HIS A 139 -9.41 16.35 -1.44
C HIS A 139 -8.27 16.79 -2.38
N TYR A 140 -7.25 15.95 -2.57
CA TYR A 140 -6.15 16.29 -3.47
C TYR A 140 -6.68 16.69 -4.85
N ASP A 141 -6.25 17.86 -5.31
CA ASP A 141 -6.62 18.42 -6.60
C ASP A 141 -5.50 19.34 -7.10
N ASN A 142 -4.98 19.07 -8.30
CA ASN A 142 -3.95 19.86 -8.96
C ASN A 142 -4.46 20.60 -10.22
N THR A 143 -5.78 20.68 -10.40
CA THR A 143 -6.38 21.45 -11.49
C THR A 143 -6.27 22.96 -11.25
N ARG A 144 -6.38 23.72 -12.34
CA ARG A 144 -6.36 25.18 -12.28
C ARG A 144 -7.52 25.68 -11.42
N GLY A 145 -7.20 26.47 -10.39
CA GLY A 145 -8.18 26.98 -9.40
C GLY A 145 -8.17 26.21 -8.08
N GLN A 146 -7.69 24.95 -8.07
CA GLN A 146 -7.67 24.08 -6.90
C GLN A 146 -6.26 23.80 -6.36
N LEU A 147 -5.22 24.43 -6.91
CA LEU A 147 -3.81 24.24 -6.52
C LEU A 147 -3.51 24.37 -5.02
N HIS A 148 -4.36 25.07 -4.27
CA HIS A 148 -4.24 25.17 -2.82
C HIS A 148 -4.49 23.82 -2.11
N LEU A 149 -5.31 22.93 -2.68
CA LEU A 149 -5.54 21.56 -2.20
C LEU A 149 -4.31 20.68 -2.41
N ALA A 150 -3.71 20.69 -3.61
CA ALA A 150 -2.42 20.03 -3.84
C ALA A 150 -1.30 20.58 -2.93
N ALA A 151 -1.25 21.90 -2.69
CA ALA A 151 -0.27 22.49 -1.77
C ALA A 151 -0.50 22.04 -0.31
N ARG A 152 -1.75 21.89 0.12
CA ARG A 152 -2.10 21.34 1.44
C ARG A 152 -1.69 19.87 1.55
N PHE A 153 -1.99 19.07 0.53
CA PHE A 153 -1.57 17.67 0.47
C PHE A 153 -0.05 17.53 0.60
N ARG A 154 0.73 18.32 -0.14
CA ARG A 154 2.20 18.36 -0.01
C ARG A 154 2.66 18.72 1.40
N ARG A 155 1.98 19.68 2.03
CA ARG A 155 2.28 20.04 3.43
C ARG A 155 2.05 18.85 4.35
N HIS A 156 0.99 18.06 4.15
CA HIS A 156 0.79 16.82 4.92
C HIS A 156 1.94 15.83 4.73
N ILE A 157 2.40 15.61 3.49
CA ILE A 157 3.56 14.75 3.22
C ILE A 157 4.82 15.25 3.95
N TRP A 158 5.11 16.55 3.90
CA TRP A 158 6.24 17.13 4.62
C TRP A 158 6.10 16.97 6.13
N THR A 159 4.91 17.20 6.67
CA THR A 159 4.63 17.05 8.09
C THR A 159 4.80 15.61 8.55
N ILE A 160 4.32 14.63 7.77
CA ILE A 160 4.51 13.20 8.05
C ILE A 160 6.01 12.87 8.06
N ASN A 161 6.76 13.29 7.04
CA ASN A 161 8.20 13.03 6.98
C ASN A 161 8.95 13.70 8.14
N PHE A 162 8.58 14.93 8.51
CA PHE A 162 9.22 15.69 9.58
C PHE A 162 8.97 15.08 10.97
N PHE A 163 7.72 14.79 11.32
CA PHE A 163 7.40 14.19 12.61
C PHE A 163 7.75 12.71 12.68
N SER A 164 7.88 12.06 11.52
CA SER A 164 8.37 10.71 11.41
C SER A 164 7.57 9.71 12.29
N PRO A 165 6.22 9.68 12.17
CA PRO A 165 5.41 8.72 12.91
C PRO A 165 5.75 7.29 12.48
N ASP A 166 5.30 6.30 13.24
CA ASP A 166 5.40 4.90 12.84
C ASP A 166 4.66 4.65 11.52
N PHE A 167 3.50 5.29 11.34
CA PHE A 167 2.79 5.36 10.06
C PHE A 167 1.77 6.51 10.03
N ALA A 168 1.27 6.81 8.83
CA ALA A 168 0.17 7.74 8.62
C ALA A 168 -1.11 7.02 8.17
N ILE A 169 -2.27 7.65 8.42
CA ILE A 169 -3.56 7.23 7.87
C ILE A 169 -4.23 8.45 7.24
N ILE A 170 -4.75 8.29 6.01
CA ILE A 170 -5.76 9.19 5.44
C ILE A 170 -7.08 8.45 5.34
N THR A 171 -8.11 8.97 6.01
CA THR A 171 -9.48 8.45 5.95
C THR A 171 -10.34 9.30 5.04
N GLY A 172 -10.87 8.73 3.96
CA GLY A 172 -11.83 9.40 3.10
C GLY A 172 -11.23 10.48 2.21
N ASP A 173 -11.86 10.64 1.04
CA ASP A 173 -11.67 11.71 0.06
C ASP A 173 -10.20 12.10 -0.12
N VAL A 174 -9.38 11.10 -0.50
CA VAL A 174 -7.96 11.31 -0.79
C VAL A 174 -7.84 12.26 -1.97
N CYS A 175 -8.61 12.02 -3.03
CA CYS A 175 -8.70 12.87 -4.21
C CYS A 175 -10.08 13.56 -4.29
N ASN A 176 -10.11 14.75 -4.89
CA ASN A 176 -11.36 15.45 -5.19
C ASN A 176 -11.93 14.95 -6.53
N ASN A 177 -12.89 14.01 -6.50
CA ASN A 177 -13.67 13.52 -7.67
C ASN A 177 -13.80 14.51 -8.87
N PRO A 178 -13.69 14.10 -10.16
CA PRO A 178 -12.63 13.42 -10.95
C PRO A 178 -11.77 14.47 -11.75
N PRO A 179 -10.71 14.17 -12.58
CA PRO A 179 -10.35 12.98 -13.40
C PRO A 179 -9.12 12.14 -12.96
N GLU A 180 -8.78 11.08 -13.73
CA GLU A 180 -7.66 10.14 -13.47
C GLU A 180 -6.32 10.84 -13.17
N GLU A 181 -6.09 11.99 -13.79
CA GLU A 181 -4.91 12.82 -13.61
C GLU A 181 -4.71 13.26 -12.14
N LEU A 182 -5.78 13.36 -11.35
CA LEU A 182 -5.69 13.62 -9.91
C LEU A 182 -5.07 12.46 -9.16
N PHE A 183 -5.46 11.22 -9.48
CA PHE A 183 -4.89 10.01 -8.87
C PHE A 183 -3.43 9.82 -9.27
N ILE A 184 -3.08 10.10 -10.53
CA ILE A 184 -1.68 10.14 -10.98
C ILE A 184 -0.89 11.19 -10.18
N GLY A 185 -1.48 12.36 -9.96
CA GLY A 185 -0.89 13.43 -9.17
C GLY A 185 -0.66 13.01 -7.72
N ALA A 186 -1.70 12.50 -7.05
CA ALA A 186 -1.62 12.02 -5.67
C ALA A 186 -0.59 10.91 -5.52
N TYR A 187 -0.58 9.93 -6.43
CA TYR A 187 0.43 8.86 -6.48
C TYR A 187 1.85 9.42 -6.51
N ARG A 188 2.13 10.42 -7.37
CA ARG A 188 3.45 11.07 -7.43
C ARG A 188 3.82 11.84 -6.17
N GLU A 189 2.84 12.43 -5.45
CA GLU A 189 3.10 13.09 -4.18
C GLU A 189 3.38 12.06 -3.07
N LEU A 190 2.64 10.96 -3.03
CA LEU A 190 2.82 9.88 -2.05
C LEU A 190 4.17 9.17 -2.21
N MET A 191 4.73 9.09 -3.42
CA MET A 191 6.08 8.55 -3.66
C MET A 191 7.18 9.30 -2.87
N LYS A 192 6.90 10.50 -2.36
CA LYS A 192 7.83 11.31 -1.57
C LYS A 192 7.75 11.03 -0.06
N LEU A 193 6.87 10.13 0.37
CA LEU A 193 6.78 9.73 1.76
C LEU A 193 8.02 8.94 2.17
N GLN A 194 8.45 9.19 3.41
CA GLN A 194 9.51 8.45 4.10
C GLN A 194 8.95 7.53 5.19
N ARG A 195 7.63 7.60 5.42
CA ARG A 195 6.88 6.77 6.37
C ARG A 195 5.69 6.13 5.68
N PRO A 196 5.34 4.88 6.04
CA PRO A 196 4.22 4.18 5.42
C PRO A 196 2.90 4.91 5.66
N ILE A 197 1.98 4.77 4.71
CA ILE A 197 0.65 5.37 4.79
C ILE A 197 -0.44 4.36 4.45
N ILE A 198 -1.52 4.39 5.21
CA ILE A 198 -2.75 3.64 4.91
C ILE A 198 -3.78 4.63 4.36
N LEU A 199 -4.33 4.33 3.20
CA LEU A 199 -5.37 5.12 2.55
C LEU A 199 -6.68 4.36 2.59
N ILE A 200 -7.74 5.04 3.03
CA ILE A 200 -9.10 4.53 3.00
C ILE A 200 -9.90 5.44 2.07
N PRO A 201 -10.51 4.92 0.99
CA PRO A 201 -11.23 5.76 0.03
C PRO A 201 -12.50 6.35 0.67
N GLY A 202 -12.88 7.56 0.23
CA GLY A 202 -14.18 8.16 0.52
C GLY A 202 -15.06 8.23 -0.73
N ASN A 203 -16.20 8.90 -0.61
CA ASN A 203 -17.16 8.98 -1.71
C ASN A 203 -16.63 9.77 -2.92
N HIS A 204 -15.66 10.67 -2.73
CA HIS A 204 -15.02 11.40 -3.83
C HIS A 204 -13.91 10.60 -4.53
N ASP A 205 -13.45 9.49 -3.96
CA ASP A 205 -12.44 8.64 -4.59
C ASP A 205 -13.03 7.68 -5.64
N HIS A 206 -14.37 7.61 -5.76
CA HIS A 206 -15.06 6.81 -6.75
C HIS A 206 -15.36 7.62 -8.02
N SER A 207 -14.95 7.08 -9.18
CA SER A 207 -15.23 7.68 -10.50
C SER A 207 -16.13 6.78 -11.34
N LEU A 208 -17.05 7.40 -12.08
CA LEU A 208 -17.87 6.70 -13.09
C LEU A 208 -17.06 6.24 -14.31
N LYS A 209 -15.84 6.77 -14.50
CA LYS A 209 -14.97 6.45 -15.64
C LYS A 209 -14.04 5.26 -15.40
N GLY A 210 -13.87 4.86 -14.15
CA GLY A 210 -12.96 3.77 -13.77
C GLY A 210 -12.62 3.81 -12.28
N ASP A 211 -12.10 2.70 -11.77
CA ASP A 211 -11.61 2.63 -10.39
C ASP A 211 -10.14 3.06 -10.32
N PHE A 212 -9.94 4.38 -10.31
CA PHE A 212 -8.62 4.99 -10.27
C PHE A 212 -7.95 4.88 -8.89
N PHE A 213 -8.74 4.76 -7.83
CA PHE A 213 -8.21 4.55 -6.49
C PHE A 213 -7.46 3.21 -6.42
N THR A 214 -8.10 2.11 -6.84
CA THR A 214 -7.42 0.80 -6.93
C THR A 214 -6.31 0.81 -7.96
N LYS A 215 -6.48 1.48 -9.10
CA LYS A 215 -5.45 1.54 -10.14
C LYS A 215 -4.14 2.19 -9.66
N TYR A 216 -4.19 3.22 -8.82
CA TYR A 216 -3.01 4.01 -8.44
C TYR A 216 -2.62 3.91 -6.97
N LEU A 217 -3.55 3.85 -6.03
CA LEU A 217 -3.29 4.20 -4.63
C LEU A 217 -3.29 2.99 -3.69
N ALA A 218 -4.42 2.31 -3.55
CA ALA A 218 -4.61 1.24 -2.57
C ALA A 218 -5.78 0.34 -2.97
N PRO A 219 -5.86 -0.90 -2.47
CA PRO A 219 -7.05 -1.72 -2.65
C PRO A 219 -8.28 -1.00 -2.07
N SER A 220 -9.42 -1.17 -2.75
CA SER A 220 -10.72 -0.69 -2.29
C SER A 220 -11.69 -1.87 -2.17
N ASN A 221 -12.58 -1.81 -1.18
CA ASN A 221 -13.67 -2.76 -0.99
C ASN A 221 -14.95 -2.40 -1.77
N ALA A 222 -14.86 -1.42 -2.67
CA ALA A 222 -15.97 -0.93 -3.48
C ALA A 222 -16.45 -1.94 -4.53
#